data_AF-A0AAU5H7L1-F1
#
_entry.id   AF-A0AAU5H7L1-F1
#
_cell.length_a   1.000
_cell.length_b   1.000
_cell.length_c   1.000
_cell.angle_alpha   90.00
_cell.angle_beta   90.00
_cell.angle_gamma   90.00
#
_symmetry.space_group_name_H-M   'P 1'
#
loop_
_entity.id
_entity.type
_entity.pdbx_description
1 polymer ?
#
loop_
_entity_poly.entity_id
_entity_poly.type
_entity_poly.pdbx_seq_one_letter_code
_entity_poly.pdbx_strand_id
1 'polypeptide(L)'
;MSVKHEMSAEYRDGSSSLSLEGAWGDVHDRGAAVDAAMEGARKIGVTLAVPRLFKPKGLSSDVVVKCMEFQMGPLRVLQCAWADTDTVGLVTVMRQAGSTTLDDVVQLTGRVWQATRVTISG
;
A
#
# COMPACT_ATOMS: atom_id res chain seq x y z
N MET A 1 2.05 -6.04 -16.65
CA MET A 1 1.13 -4.92 -16.36
C MET A 1 1.42 -3.81 -17.36
N SER A 2 0.40 -3.19 -17.97
CA SER A 2 0.56 -1.94 -18.74
C SER A 2 0.04 -0.80 -17.88
N VAL A 3 0.93 -0.14 -17.14
CA VAL A 3 0.62 1.05 -16.34
C VAL A 3 0.40 2.22 -17.30
N LYS A 4 -0.79 2.81 -17.32
CA LYS A 4 -1.07 3.96 -18.20
C LYS A 4 -0.93 5.30 -17.48
N HIS A 5 -1.10 5.33 -16.15
CA HIS A 5 -1.09 6.54 -15.37
C HIS A 5 -0.69 6.25 -13.91
N GLU A 6 0.21 7.07 -13.36
CA GLU A 6 0.69 6.99 -11.97
C GLU A 6 0.25 8.25 -11.20
N MET A 7 -0.16 8.06 -9.96
CA MET A 7 -0.55 9.15 -9.05
C MET A 7 0.08 8.93 -7.67
N SER A 8 0.49 10.03 -7.03
CA SER A 8 1.01 10.00 -5.68
C SER A 8 0.53 11.20 -4.86
N ALA A 9 0.40 11.00 -3.54
CA ALA A 9 0.13 12.04 -2.56
C ALA A 9 0.95 11.76 -1.30
N GLU A 10 1.55 12.81 -0.73
CA GLU A 10 2.34 12.71 0.49
C GLU A 10 1.84 13.69 1.54
N TYR A 11 1.68 13.20 2.77
CA TYR A 11 1.31 13.97 3.96
C TYR A 11 2.41 13.81 5.01
N ARG A 12 2.81 14.91 5.66
CA ARG A 12 3.90 14.92 6.65
C ARG A 12 3.45 15.60 7.93
N ASP A 13 3.86 15.03 9.06
CA ASP A 13 3.71 15.61 10.40
C ASP A 13 4.98 15.33 11.22
N GLY A 14 5.79 16.37 11.41
CA GLY A 14 7.12 16.25 12.02
C GLY A 14 8.01 15.23 11.30
N SER A 15 8.42 14.19 12.01
CA SER A 15 9.23 13.07 11.48
C SER A 15 8.40 11.92 10.88
N SER A 16 7.07 12.04 10.92
CA SER A 16 6.15 11.04 10.37
C SER A 16 5.66 11.45 8.98
N SER A 17 5.40 10.46 8.13
CA SER A 17 4.82 10.67 6.81
C SER A 17 3.89 9.54 6.39
N LEU A 18 2.90 9.88 5.57
CA LEU A 18 2.00 8.98 4.86
C LEU A 18 2.15 9.27 3.36
N SER A 19 2.59 8.28 2.60
CA SER A 19 2.57 8.27 1.14
C SER A 19 1.46 7.36 0.65
N LEU A 20 0.72 7.84 -0.34
CA LEU A 20 -0.25 7.08 -1.12
C LEU A 20 0.21 7.11 -2.56
N GLU A 21 0.45 5.94 -3.15
CA GLU A 21 0.81 5.80 -4.56
C GLU A 21 -0.19 4.86 -5.22
N GLY A 22 -0.48 5.09 -6.50
CA GLY A 22 -1.40 4.24 -7.23
C GLY A 22 -1.29 4.38 -8.73
N ALA A 23 -1.79 3.35 -9.40
CA ALA A 23 -1.88 3.29 -10.84
C ALA A 23 -3.20 2.62 -11.26
N TRP A 24 -3.71 2.98 -12.43
CA TRP A 24 -4.85 2.31 -13.05
C TRP A 24 -4.51 1.76 -14.43
N GLY A 25 -5.20 0.68 -14.78
CA GLY A 25 -4.99 -0.13 -15.98
C GLY A 25 -5.30 -1.60 -15.73
N ASP A 26 -5.33 -2.40 -16.77
CA ASP A 26 -5.66 -3.83 -16.66
C ASP A 26 -4.59 -4.60 -15.85
N VAL A 27 -5.04 -5.28 -14.79
CA VAL A 27 -4.21 -6.07 -13.87
C VAL A 27 -4.54 -7.55 -14.02
N HIS A 28 -3.80 -8.22 -14.90
CA HIS A 28 -3.96 -9.65 -15.14
C HIS A 28 -3.48 -10.54 -13.98
N ASP A 29 -2.41 -10.13 -13.29
CA ASP A 29 -1.87 -10.84 -12.13
C ASP A 29 -1.76 -9.88 -10.95
N ARG A 30 -2.78 -9.92 -10.07
CA ARG A 30 -2.86 -9.10 -8.86
C ARG A 30 -1.74 -9.43 -7.87
N GLY A 31 -1.36 -10.70 -7.76
CA GLY A 31 -0.32 -11.13 -6.83
C GLY A 31 1.04 -10.56 -7.20
N ALA A 32 1.39 -10.66 -8.48
CA ALA A 32 2.60 -10.08 -9.05
C ALA A 32 2.57 -8.55 -9.05
N ALA A 33 1.41 -7.93 -9.29
CA ALA A 33 1.27 -6.48 -9.24
C ALA A 33 1.50 -5.91 -7.83
N VAL A 34 0.95 -6.56 -6.81
CA VAL A 34 1.21 -6.22 -5.41
C VAL A 34 2.69 -6.42 -5.06
N ASP A 35 3.29 -7.53 -5.48
CA ASP A 35 4.73 -7.75 -5.23
C ASP A 35 5.59 -6.67 -5.89
N ALA A 36 5.31 -6.32 -7.15
CA ALA A 36 5.99 -5.26 -7.88
C ALA A 36 5.85 -3.88 -7.19
N ALA A 37 4.65 -3.53 -6.71
CA ALA A 37 4.42 -2.29 -5.97
C ALA A 37 5.23 -2.24 -4.66
N MET A 38 5.49 -3.39 -4.05
CA MET A 38 6.29 -3.49 -2.82
C MET A 38 7.80 -3.60 -3.06
N GLU A 39 8.26 -3.81 -4.29
CA GLU A 39 9.69 -3.93 -4.59
C GLU A 39 10.47 -2.63 -4.33
N GLY A 40 9.82 -1.47 -4.38
CA GLY A 40 10.44 -0.17 -4.08
C GLY A 40 11.14 -0.14 -2.70
N ALA A 41 10.54 -0.78 -1.70
CA ALA A 41 11.12 -0.87 -0.35
C ALA A 41 12.26 -1.89 -0.22
N ARG A 42 12.32 -2.90 -1.11
CA ARG A 42 13.39 -3.91 -1.10
C ARG A 42 14.75 -3.34 -1.56
N LYS A 43 14.74 -2.25 -2.32
CA LYS A 43 15.95 -1.60 -2.85
C LYS A 43 16.73 -0.81 -1.80
N ILE A 44 16.18 -0.58 -0.60
CA ILE A 44 16.76 0.29 0.44
C ILE A 44 17.67 -0.49 1.42
N GLY A 45 18.14 -1.69 1.05
CA GLY A 45 19.13 -2.45 1.82
C GLY A 45 18.69 -2.92 3.21
N VAL A 46 17.38 -2.83 3.51
CA VAL A 46 16.82 -3.29 4.78
C VAL A 46 16.48 -4.78 4.65
N THR A 47 16.85 -5.56 5.67
CA THR A 47 16.49 -6.98 5.80
C THR A 47 15.03 -7.19 5.43
N LEU A 48 14.80 -7.99 4.38
CA LEU A 48 13.51 -8.17 3.73
C LEU A 48 12.44 -8.63 4.73
N ALA A 49 11.61 -7.70 5.19
CA ALA A 49 10.34 -8.08 5.76
C ALA A 49 9.54 -8.75 4.65
N VAL A 50 9.20 -10.03 4.84
CA VAL A 50 8.42 -10.78 3.85
C VAL A 50 6.98 -10.24 3.90
N PRO A 51 6.45 -9.71 2.79
CA PRO A 51 5.06 -9.28 2.74
C PRO A 51 4.12 -10.44 3.07
N ARG A 52 3.16 -10.21 3.96
CA ARG A 52 2.15 -11.19 4.36
C ARG A 52 0.79 -10.78 3.77
N LEU A 53 -0.05 -11.76 3.46
CA LEU A 53 -1.41 -11.53 2.98
C LEU A 53 -2.31 -11.04 4.11
N PHE A 54 -3.16 -10.07 3.80
CA PHE A 54 -4.19 -9.54 4.71
C PHE A 54 -5.55 -9.49 4.02
N LYS A 55 -6.62 -9.51 4.82
CA LYS A 55 -7.99 -9.26 4.37
C LYS A 55 -8.59 -8.13 5.21
N PRO A 56 -8.32 -6.86 4.86
CA PRO A 56 -8.93 -5.72 5.55
C PRO A 56 -10.46 -5.77 5.46
N LYS A 57 -11.14 -5.16 6.43
CA LYS A 57 -12.61 -5.15 6.47
C LYS A 57 -13.16 -4.33 5.30
N GLY A 58 -14.20 -4.85 4.64
CA GLY A 58 -14.95 -4.14 3.60
C GLY A 58 -14.30 -4.10 2.23
N LEU A 59 -13.28 -4.94 1.96
CA LEU A 59 -12.75 -5.16 0.61
C LEU A 59 -13.55 -6.25 -0.10
N SER A 60 -13.65 -6.10 -1.43
CA SER A 60 -14.12 -7.19 -2.29
C SER A 60 -13.19 -8.40 -2.20
N SER A 61 -13.74 -9.60 -2.43
CA SER A 61 -13.01 -10.87 -2.30
C SER A 61 -11.90 -11.06 -3.34
N ASP A 62 -11.95 -10.29 -4.43
CA ASP A 62 -10.99 -10.33 -5.52
C ASP A 62 -9.83 -9.33 -5.35
N VAL A 63 -9.86 -8.50 -4.30
CA VAL A 63 -8.75 -7.59 -3.97
C VAL A 63 -7.66 -8.37 -3.22
N VAL A 64 -6.44 -8.33 -3.73
CA VAL A 64 -5.26 -8.89 -3.05
C VAL A 64 -4.59 -7.79 -2.26
N VAL A 65 -4.31 -8.03 -0.98
CA VAL A 65 -3.56 -7.09 -0.12
C VAL A 65 -2.38 -7.80 0.51
N LYS A 66 -1.18 -7.24 0.36
CA LYS A 66 0.01 -7.67 1.11
C LYS A 66 0.58 -6.48 1.89
N CYS A 67 1.02 -6.75 3.12
CA CYS A 67 1.64 -5.75 3.96
C CYS A 67 2.92 -6.25 4.62
N MET A 68 3.82 -5.32 4.94
CA MET A 68 5.03 -5.57 5.70
C MET A 68 5.35 -4.40 6.62
N GLU A 69 6.12 -4.70 7.66
CA GLU A 69 6.71 -3.71 8.56
C GLU A 69 8.21 -3.98 8.61
N PHE A 70 9.02 -2.93 8.46
CA PHE A 70 10.47 -3.01 8.60
C PHE A 70 11.02 -1.76 9.27
N GLN A 71 12.26 -1.86 9.76
CA GLN A 71 12.93 -0.78 10.47
C GLN A 71 13.99 -0.12 9.58
N MET A 72 13.98 1.22 9.50
CA MET A 72 14.94 2.03 8.78
C MET A 72 15.56 3.04 9.75
N GLY A 73 16.69 2.66 10.38
CA GLY A 73 17.29 3.44 11.46
C GLY A 73 16.35 3.56 12.67
N PRO A 74 16.04 4.79 13.15
CA PRO A 74 15.08 5.01 14.24
C PRO A 74 13.62 4.97 13.78
N LEU A 75 13.37 4.90 12.47
CA LEU A 75 12.04 4.93 11.89
C LEU A 75 11.54 3.50 11.66
N ARG A 76 10.23 3.32 11.84
CA ARG A 76 9.50 2.16 11.35
C ARG A 76 8.77 2.55 10.08
N VAL A 77 8.84 1.66 9.10
CA VAL A 77 8.12 1.77 7.84
C VAL A 77 7.10 0.65 7.80
N LEU A 78 5.84 1.02 7.60
CA LEU A 78 4.73 0.10 7.44
C LEU A 78 4.16 0.32 6.05
N GLN A 79 4.12 -0.75 5.26
CA GLN A 79 3.76 -0.66 3.86
C GLN A 79 2.70 -1.71 3.55
N CYS A 80 1.65 -1.28 2.85
CA CYS A 80 0.58 -2.14 2.38
C CYS A 80 0.31 -1.84 0.91
N ALA A 81 0.41 -2.86 0.08
CA ALA A 81 0.01 -2.79 -1.31
C ALA A 81 -1.29 -3.55 -1.52
N TRP A 82 -2.10 -3.06 -2.45
CA TRP A 82 -3.31 -3.73 -2.90
C TRP A 82 -3.37 -3.75 -4.42
N ALA A 83 -4.06 -4.75 -4.98
CA ALA A 83 -4.42 -4.78 -6.39
C ALA A 83 -5.77 -5.48 -6.58
N ASP A 84 -6.54 -4.98 -7.53
CA ASP A 84 -7.74 -5.64 -8.07
C ASP A 84 -7.67 -5.70 -9.60
N THR A 85 -8.80 -5.75 -10.32
CA THR A 85 -8.82 -5.90 -11.78
C THR A 85 -8.25 -4.72 -12.55
N ASP A 86 -8.36 -3.50 -12.01
CA ASP A 86 -8.13 -2.28 -12.79
C ASP A 86 -7.19 -1.28 -12.12
N THR A 87 -6.72 -1.59 -10.92
CA THR A 87 -5.90 -0.67 -10.15
C THR A 87 -4.95 -1.39 -9.22
N VAL A 88 -3.84 -0.71 -8.93
CA VAL A 88 -2.85 -1.09 -7.93
C VAL A 88 -2.60 0.12 -7.06
N GLY A 89 -2.46 -0.08 -5.76
CA GLY A 89 -2.11 1.00 -4.84
C GLY A 89 -1.15 0.56 -3.77
N LEU A 90 -0.48 1.56 -3.18
CA LEU A 90 0.54 1.41 -2.16
C LEU A 90 0.33 2.48 -1.10
N VAL A 91 0.25 2.04 0.16
CA VAL A 91 0.18 2.89 1.33
C VAL A 91 1.47 2.70 2.10
N THR A 92 2.22 3.77 2.31
CA THR A 92 3.47 3.75 3.09
C THR A 92 3.35 4.72 4.25
N VAL A 93 3.53 4.22 5.47
CA VAL A 93 3.62 5.03 6.69
C VAL A 93 5.03 4.92 7.23
N MET A 94 5.71 6.05 7.37
CA MET A 94 7.01 6.16 8.03
C MET A 94 6.85 6.99 9.31
N ARG A 95 7.41 6.51 10.42
CA ARG A 95 7.15 7.08 11.76
C ARG A 95 8.16 6.62 12.80
N GLN A 96 8.16 7.24 13.97
CA GLN A 96 8.82 6.67 15.16
C GLN A 96 8.00 5.54 15.79
N ALA A 97 8.66 4.63 16.48
CA ALA A 97 8.00 3.47 17.11
C ALA A 97 6.93 3.90 18.14
N GLY A 98 5.74 3.27 18.13
CA GLY A 98 4.77 3.34 19.25
C GLY A 98 3.32 3.74 18.94
N SER A 99 3.03 4.53 17.90
CA SER A 99 1.67 5.12 17.72
C SER A 99 0.69 4.53 16.67
N THR A 100 1.10 3.60 15.80
CA THR A 100 0.39 3.10 14.60
C THR A 100 0.91 1.71 14.26
N THR A 101 0.06 0.71 14.41
CA THR A 101 0.42 -0.68 14.18
C THR A 101 0.31 -1.06 12.70
N LEU A 102 0.85 -2.22 12.33
CA LEU A 102 0.61 -2.78 11.00
C LEU A 102 -0.88 -2.98 10.74
N ASP A 103 -1.65 -3.39 11.76
CA ASP A 103 -3.09 -3.57 11.64
C ASP A 103 -3.81 -2.24 11.35
N ASP A 104 -3.36 -1.13 11.94
CA ASP A 104 -3.92 0.21 11.64
C ASP A 104 -3.71 0.57 10.16
N VAL A 105 -2.54 0.25 9.62
CA VAL A 105 -2.19 0.51 8.21
C VAL A 105 -2.93 -0.45 7.27
N VAL A 106 -3.16 -1.70 7.67
CA VAL A 106 -4.03 -2.65 6.95
C VAL A 106 -5.45 -2.09 6.85
N GLN A 107 -6.02 -1.58 7.95
CA GLN A 107 -7.36 -0.97 7.91
C GLN A 107 -7.38 0.35 7.13
N LEU A 108 -6.34 1.18 7.23
CA LEU A 108 -6.19 2.38 6.41
C LEU A 108 -6.17 2.05 4.92
N THR A 109 -5.43 1.02 4.53
CA THR A 109 -5.36 0.55 3.14
C THR A 109 -6.73 0.18 2.60
N GLY A 110 -7.56 -0.49 3.41
CA GLY A 110 -8.93 -0.79 3.02
C GLY A 110 -9.80 0.45 2.83
N ARG A 111 -9.65 1.46 3.70
CA ARG A 111 -10.36 2.74 3.53
C ARG A 111 -9.88 3.51 2.30
N VAL A 112 -8.57 3.52 2.03
CA VAL A 112 -8.00 4.15 0.83
C VAL A 112 -8.58 3.48 -0.43
N TRP A 113 -8.55 2.15 -0.50
CA TRP A 113 -9.16 1.42 -1.61
C TRP A 113 -10.65 1.73 -1.77
N GLN A 114 -11.43 1.77 -0.69
CA GLN A 114 -12.85 2.15 -0.77
C GLN A 114 -13.04 3.58 -1.31
N ALA A 115 -12.19 4.51 -0.86
CA ALA A 115 -12.23 5.90 -1.32
C ALA A 115 -11.82 6.07 -2.79
N THR A 116 -11.07 5.13 -3.38
CA THR A 116 -10.76 5.16 -4.82
C THR A 116 -11.89 4.61 -5.68
N ARG A 117 -12.89 3.93 -5.12
CA ARG A 117 -14.05 3.37 -5.85
C ARG A 117 -15.17 4.38 -6.06
N VAL A 118 -14.82 5.66 -6.23
CA VAL A 118 -15.80 6.73 -6.45
C VAL A 118 -16.61 6.40 -7.71
N THR A 119 -17.93 6.28 -7.55
CA THR A 119 -18.82 6.32 -8.72
C THR A 119 -18.92 7.77 -9.14
N ILE A 120 -18.37 8.13 -10.30
CA ILE A 120 -18.64 9.44 -10.90
C ILE A 120 -20.07 9.36 -11.43
N SER A 121 -21.03 9.76 -10.62
CA SER A 121 -22.37 10.08 -11.11
C SER A 121 -22.23 11.27 -12.05
N GLY A 122 -22.38 11.03 -13.35
CA GLY A 122 -22.48 12.08 -14.36
C GLY A 122 -23.75 12.92 -14.19
#